data_AF-A0A850BIT9-F1
#
_entry.id   AF-A0A850BIT9-F1
#
_cell.length_a   1.000
_cell.length_b   1.000
_cell.length_c   1.000
_cell.angle_alpha   90.00
_cell.angle_beta   90.00
_cell.angle_gamma   90.00
#
_symmetry.space_group_name_H-M   'P 1'
#
loop_
_entity.id
_entity.type
_entity.pdbx_description
1 polymer ?
#
loop_
_entity_poly.entity_id
_entity_poly.type
_entity_poly.pdbx_seq_one_letter_code
_entity_poly.pdbx_strand_id
1 'polypeptide(L)'
;MKKKLAPRLNLKLTVLLGGAVVSATAWSAAVGGCVDQPSTIMTGAGPTGSTSGTSGDDAGSAADKAEALFKALEPELLTTCGVCHEPGGLADTPFLAGPDRYQSVASWPGVVVKNPEQSLFLTYSVKGGGHSGTNLDADTNDPTLLARVKEWLTEEAKAIAAPPPEVGPAIDPFVPIMGFNAVYLGPLGVDFEGMAITFNAEEIGTQSLSLTNIEVHTTAKLGVHLAHPLFVVFPVGQEADPDPVDSFSNVDQTFGPGSGGELGPGSLILTNWKPKAKLTIAFEVIEKIDPGANDGGMDGGTGGCKDVGSFTANAQGQFSQRCGGCHGGGNAAAQGAVDMSDLNDDPAAACAQIRYRVKPADPATSQIFITTDPNGNAAHPYKFGGNTDNFNAFKNAVSTWIAAEN
;
A
#
# COMPACT_ATOMS: atom_id res chain seq x y z
N MET A 1 61.24 75.66 16.43
CA MET A 1 60.62 74.87 15.34
C MET A 1 60.03 73.60 15.96
N LYS A 2 58.70 73.50 16.15
CA LYS A 2 57.77 72.58 15.44
C LYS A 2 58.37 71.15 15.30
N LYS A 3 57.82 70.05 15.83
CA LYS A 3 56.40 69.62 15.87
C LYS A 3 56.24 68.32 16.71
N LYS A 4 55.11 68.26 17.41
CA LYS A 4 54.12 67.16 17.57
C LYS A 4 54.44 65.86 18.35
N LEU A 5 53.66 65.72 19.44
CA LEU A 5 53.08 64.51 20.07
C LEU A 5 52.56 63.48 19.03
N ALA A 6 52.35 62.19 19.31
CA ALA A 6 51.88 61.51 20.52
C ALA A 6 52.26 60.00 20.48
N PRO A 7 52.20 59.26 21.60
CA PRO A 7 52.58 57.85 21.65
C PRO A 7 51.42 56.90 21.29
N ARG A 8 51.81 55.74 20.75
CA ARG A 8 50.94 54.66 20.25
C ARG A 8 50.21 53.96 21.39
N LEU A 9 48.89 53.87 21.26
CA LEU A 9 47.98 53.09 22.11
C LEU A 9 47.96 51.64 21.60
N ASN A 10 48.42 50.69 22.41
CA ASN A 10 48.30 49.26 22.13
C ASN A 10 46.93 48.76 22.62
N LEU A 11 46.11 48.33 21.65
CA LEU A 11 44.80 47.74 21.85
C LEU A 11 44.95 46.31 22.40
N LYS A 12 44.61 46.09 23.68
CA LYS A 12 44.36 44.76 24.24
C LYS A 12 42.86 44.48 24.16
N LEU A 13 42.50 43.59 23.24
CA LEU A 13 41.17 43.00 23.10
C LEU A 13 41.37 41.48 23.22
N THR A 14 40.89 40.83 24.29
CA THR A 14 40.54 39.39 24.28
C THR A 14 39.69 39.03 25.52
N VAL A 15 38.41 38.78 25.23
CA VAL A 15 37.52 37.68 25.66
C VAL A 15 37.30 37.42 27.16
N LEU A 16 36.09 37.78 27.61
CA LEU A 16 35.40 37.20 28.76
C LEU A 16 34.74 35.87 28.34
N LEU A 17 34.96 34.84 29.16
CA LEU A 17 34.26 33.56 29.10
C LEU A 17 32.75 33.74 29.33
N GLY A 18 31.95 33.28 28.37
CA GLY A 18 30.52 33.04 28.53
C GLY A 18 30.18 31.68 27.91
N GLY A 19 30.38 30.61 28.68
CA GLY A 19 30.00 29.26 28.29
C GLY A 19 28.50 29.06 28.48
N ALA A 20 27.73 29.23 27.40
CA ALA A 20 26.38 28.71 27.30
C ALA A 20 26.45 27.30 26.71
N VAL A 21 26.33 26.29 27.57
CA VAL A 21 26.10 24.91 27.17
C VAL A 21 24.64 24.82 26.72
N VAL A 22 24.41 24.87 25.41
CA VAL A 22 23.13 24.47 24.82
C VAL A 22 23.16 22.96 24.74
N SER A 23 22.59 22.31 25.75
CA SER A 23 22.28 20.88 25.71
C SER A 23 21.12 20.69 24.73
N ALA A 24 21.44 20.46 23.46
CA ALA A 24 20.49 19.96 22.49
C ALA A 24 20.21 18.49 22.82
N THR A 25 19.20 18.23 23.65
CA THR A 25 18.61 16.89 23.76
C THR A 25 17.86 16.62 22.47
N ALA A 26 18.54 15.98 21.51
CA ALA A 26 17.87 15.34 20.39
C ALA A 26 17.04 14.17 20.96
N TRP A 27 15.74 14.42 21.15
CA TRP A 27 14.76 13.34 21.27
C TRP A 27 14.65 12.67 19.91
N SER A 28 15.49 11.66 19.68
CA SER A 28 15.24 10.66 18.66
C SER A 28 14.09 9.78 19.13
N ALA A 29 12.86 10.22 18.91
CA ALA A 29 11.72 9.31 18.93
C ALA A 29 11.86 8.40 17.70
N ALA A 30 12.62 7.33 17.85
CA ALA A 30 12.57 6.19 16.95
C ALA A 30 11.24 5.47 17.22
N VAL A 31 10.15 6.03 16.71
CA VAL A 31 8.87 5.34 16.63
C VAL A 31 9.02 4.40 15.43
N GLY A 32 9.27 3.11 15.70
CA GLY A 32 9.27 2.08 14.67
C GLY A 32 7.86 2.02 14.07
N GLY A 33 7.72 2.43 12.82
CA GLY A 33 6.43 2.67 12.16
C GLY A 33 5.72 1.42 11.63
N CYS A 34 6.01 0.27 12.22
CA CYS A 34 5.45 -1.00 11.82
C CYS A 34 4.73 -1.57 13.04
N VAL A 35 3.45 -1.25 13.15
CA VAL A 35 2.57 -2.04 14.01
C VAL A 35 2.40 -3.39 13.30
N ASP A 36 2.63 -4.50 14.00
CA ASP A 36 2.45 -5.85 13.45
C ASP A 36 1.06 -5.95 12.82
N GLN A 37 1.00 -5.94 11.49
CA GLN A 37 -0.17 -6.45 10.78
C GLN A 37 -0.18 -7.97 10.98
N PRO A 38 -1.33 -8.59 11.25
CA PRO A 38 -1.38 -10.02 11.49
C PRO A 38 -0.78 -10.77 10.29
N SER A 39 0.25 -11.57 10.55
CA SER A 39 0.95 -12.43 9.58
C SER A 39 0.10 -13.59 9.05
N THR A 40 -1.21 -13.56 9.26
CA THR A 40 -2.15 -14.63 8.91
C THR A 40 -3.42 -14.01 8.34
N ILE A 41 -3.38 -13.66 7.05
CA ILE A 41 -4.58 -13.72 6.23
C ILE A 41 -4.89 -15.22 6.10
N MET A 42 -5.74 -15.73 6.99
CA MET A 42 -6.24 -17.10 6.93
C MET A 42 -7.06 -17.25 5.65
N THR A 43 -6.50 -17.94 4.65
CA THR A 43 -7.22 -18.37 3.45
C THR A 43 -8.28 -19.39 3.86
N GLY A 44 -9.51 -18.92 4.03
CA GLY A 44 -10.65 -19.76 4.40
C GLY A 44 -11.11 -20.58 3.21
N ALA A 45 -11.07 -21.91 3.33
CA ALA A 45 -11.73 -22.82 2.41
C ALA A 45 -13.23 -22.49 2.32
N GLY A 46 -13.72 -22.21 1.12
CA GLY A 46 -15.08 -21.72 0.89
C GLY A 46 -16.18 -22.73 1.24
N PRO A 47 -17.34 -22.27 1.75
CA PRO A 47 -18.53 -23.11 1.81
C PRO A 47 -19.32 -23.05 0.50
N THR A 48 -19.66 -24.22 -0.03
CA THR A 48 -20.66 -24.43 -1.08
C THR A 48 -22.06 -24.18 -0.54
N GLY A 49 -22.85 -23.33 -1.21
CA GLY A 49 -24.28 -23.19 -0.93
C GLY A 49 -24.92 -22.01 -1.65
N SER A 50 -25.33 -22.22 -2.90
CA SER A 50 -26.19 -21.29 -3.65
C SER A 50 -27.66 -21.60 -3.38
N THR A 51 -28.42 -20.59 -2.96
CA THR A 51 -29.87 -20.56 -3.11
C THR A 51 -30.27 -19.21 -3.69
N SER A 52 -30.82 -19.25 -4.90
CA SER A 52 -31.40 -18.15 -5.63
C SER A 52 -32.66 -17.61 -4.95
N GLY A 53 -32.79 -16.29 -4.90
CA GLY A 53 -33.97 -15.58 -4.42
C GLY A 53 -34.22 -14.33 -5.27
N THR A 54 -35.40 -14.27 -5.86
CA THR A 54 -35.85 -13.31 -6.87
C THR A 54 -36.24 -11.94 -6.28
N SER A 55 -35.89 -10.90 -7.06
CA SER A 55 -36.30 -9.49 -7.16
C SER A 55 -37.38 -8.87 -6.24
N GLY A 56 -37.14 -7.61 -5.83
CA GLY A 56 -38.17 -6.66 -5.37
C GLY A 56 -37.66 -5.29 -4.90
N ASP A 57 -37.87 -4.28 -5.73
CA ASP A 57 -38.17 -2.84 -5.50
C ASP A 57 -37.32 -1.93 -4.58
N ASP A 58 -36.77 -0.86 -5.19
CA ASP A 58 -36.63 0.53 -4.71
C ASP A 58 -36.21 0.79 -3.24
N ALA A 59 -35.19 0.09 -2.78
CA ALA A 59 -34.28 0.59 -1.75
C ALA A 59 -32.97 0.96 -2.44
N GLY A 60 -32.32 2.07 -2.04
CA GLY A 60 -30.99 2.44 -2.55
C GLY A 60 -30.08 1.21 -2.61
N SER A 61 -29.27 1.12 -3.67
CA SER A 61 -28.45 -0.05 -3.95
C SER A 61 -27.66 -0.48 -2.70
N ALA A 62 -27.30 -1.76 -2.55
CA ALA A 62 -26.62 -2.26 -1.34
C ALA A 62 -25.41 -1.39 -0.89
N ALA A 63 -24.69 -0.76 -1.82
CA ALA A 63 -23.61 0.19 -1.56
C ALA A 63 -24.10 1.57 -1.14
N ASP A 64 -25.23 2.07 -1.64
CA ASP A 64 -25.85 3.28 -1.07
C ASP A 64 -26.24 3.04 0.39
N LYS A 65 -26.70 1.83 0.70
CA LYS A 65 -26.94 1.42 2.08
C LYS A 65 -25.65 1.26 2.87
N ALA A 66 -24.62 0.61 2.33
CA ALA A 66 -23.33 0.44 3.01
C ALA A 66 -22.67 1.80 3.31
N GLU A 67 -22.64 2.71 2.34
CA GLU A 67 -22.13 4.08 2.54
C GLU A 67 -22.98 4.86 3.54
N ALA A 68 -24.31 4.72 3.52
CA ALA A 68 -25.17 5.35 4.52
C ALA A 68 -24.90 4.80 5.94
N LEU A 69 -24.69 3.49 6.08
CA LEU A 69 -24.30 2.85 7.34
C LEU A 69 -22.94 3.38 7.81
N PHE A 70 -21.95 3.49 6.91
CA PHE A 70 -20.65 4.06 7.22
C PHE A 70 -20.76 5.52 7.67
N LYS A 71 -21.47 6.37 6.93
CA LYS A 71 -21.67 7.79 7.28
C LYS A 71 -22.32 7.95 8.66
N ALA A 72 -23.19 7.02 9.05
CA ALA A 72 -23.83 7.03 10.35
C ALA A 72 -22.90 6.60 11.51
N LEU A 73 -21.79 5.92 11.24
CA LEU A 73 -20.78 5.51 12.25
C LEU A 73 -19.47 6.29 12.14
N GLU A 74 -19.26 7.08 11.09
CA GLU A 74 -18.04 7.86 10.85
C GLU A 74 -17.66 8.77 12.04
N PRO A 75 -18.59 9.53 12.68
CA PRO A 75 -18.23 10.39 13.82
C PRO A 75 -17.64 9.60 15.00
N GLU A 76 -18.19 8.42 15.29
CA GLU A 76 -17.70 7.54 16.35
C GLU A 76 -16.39 6.86 15.96
N LEU A 77 -16.24 6.42 14.70
CA LEU A 77 -14.94 5.95 14.22
C LEU A 77 -13.87 7.03 14.33
N LEU A 78 -14.17 8.28 14.01
CA LEU A 78 -13.21 9.38 14.19
C LEU A 78 -12.91 9.65 15.65
N THR A 79 -13.91 9.56 16.53
CA THR A 79 -13.71 9.73 17.97
C THR A 79 -12.83 8.62 18.55
N THR A 80 -13.05 7.37 18.13
CA THR A 80 -12.34 6.19 18.64
C THR A 80 -10.96 6.02 18.01
N CYS A 81 -10.85 6.25 16.70
CA CYS A 81 -9.68 5.87 15.89
C CYS A 81 -8.95 7.07 15.26
N GLY A 82 -9.60 8.23 15.12
CA GLY A 82 -9.10 9.35 14.31
C GLY A 82 -7.76 9.93 14.79
N VAL A 83 -7.56 10.01 16.11
CA VAL A 83 -6.27 10.47 16.69
C VAL A 83 -5.07 9.65 16.22
N CYS A 84 -5.28 8.38 15.87
CA CYS A 84 -4.26 7.50 15.34
C CYS A 84 -4.28 7.43 13.83
N HIS A 85 -5.47 7.32 13.22
CA HIS A 85 -5.65 6.91 11.83
C HIS A 85 -6.14 8.02 10.89
N GLU A 86 -6.11 9.28 11.31
CA GLU A 86 -6.15 10.42 10.39
C GLU A 86 -4.73 10.78 9.90
N PRO A 87 -4.60 11.46 8.75
CA PRO A 87 -3.34 12.04 8.32
C PRO A 87 -2.75 12.95 9.41
N GLY A 88 -1.51 12.67 9.83
CA GLY A 88 -0.84 13.38 10.93
C GLY A 88 -1.05 12.72 12.29
N GLY A 89 -1.82 11.65 12.35
CA GLY A 89 -2.11 10.87 13.56
C GLY A 89 -0.90 10.09 14.07
N LEU A 90 -1.10 9.45 15.23
CA LEU A 90 -0.06 8.68 15.92
C LEU A 90 0.33 7.39 15.19
N ALA A 91 -0.57 6.84 14.36
CA ALA A 91 -0.31 5.62 13.62
C ALA A 91 0.11 5.94 12.18
N ASP A 92 0.90 5.05 11.60
CA ASP A 92 1.35 5.17 10.21
C ASP A 92 0.31 4.68 9.19
N THR A 93 -0.87 4.25 9.66
CA THR A 93 -1.99 3.71 8.88
C THR A 93 -3.17 4.70 8.83
N PRO A 94 -3.11 5.79 8.03
CA PRO A 94 -4.12 6.83 8.02
C PRO A 94 -5.37 6.44 7.21
N PHE A 95 -6.00 5.31 7.53
CA PHE A 95 -7.13 4.78 6.78
C PHE A 95 -8.43 5.61 6.92
N LEU A 96 -8.47 6.59 7.83
CA LEU A 96 -9.56 7.57 7.98
C LEU A 96 -9.25 8.92 7.27
N ALA A 97 -8.38 8.90 6.25
CA ALA A 97 -8.07 10.09 5.47
C ALA A 97 -9.30 10.66 4.76
N GLY A 98 -9.48 11.98 4.87
CA GLY A 98 -10.46 12.73 4.08
C GLY A 98 -9.95 13.13 2.70
N PRO A 99 -10.78 13.79 1.86
CA PRO A 99 -12.15 14.22 2.17
C PRO A 99 -13.19 13.11 2.08
N ASP A 100 -12.89 11.99 1.40
CA ASP A 100 -13.78 10.84 1.27
C ASP A 100 -13.30 9.69 2.16
N ARG A 101 -13.73 9.72 3.43
CA ARG A 101 -13.33 8.71 4.42
C ARG A 101 -13.93 7.35 4.14
N TYR A 102 -15.11 7.29 3.54
CA TYR A 102 -15.71 6.02 3.14
C TYR A 102 -14.79 5.31 2.16
N GLN A 103 -14.39 6.02 1.09
CA GLN A 103 -13.45 5.49 0.10
C GLN A 103 -12.12 5.08 0.73
N SER A 104 -11.55 5.92 1.60
CA SER A 104 -10.29 5.64 2.28
C SER A 104 -10.36 4.35 3.12
N VAL A 105 -11.42 4.18 3.92
CA VAL A 105 -11.60 3.00 4.77
C VAL A 105 -11.94 1.76 3.94
N ALA A 106 -12.87 1.87 3.00
CA ALA A 106 -13.38 0.72 2.23
C ALA A 106 -12.34 0.15 1.26
N SER A 107 -11.43 1.00 0.78
CA SER A 107 -10.29 0.59 -0.05
C SER A 107 -9.10 0.05 0.75
N TRP A 108 -9.14 0.15 2.08
CA TRP A 108 -8.02 -0.29 2.91
C TRP A 108 -7.93 -1.82 2.96
N PRO A 109 -6.76 -2.41 2.67
CA PRO A 109 -6.58 -3.86 2.62
C PRO A 109 -7.03 -4.54 3.91
N GLY A 110 -7.85 -5.58 3.77
CA GLY A 110 -8.34 -6.37 4.91
C GLY A 110 -9.47 -5.74 5.72
N VAL A 111 -9.94 -4.53 5.39
CA VAL A 111 -11.12 -3.93 6.06
C VAL A 111 -12.41 -4.49 5.47
N VAL A 112 -12.65 -4.24 4.18
CA VAL A 112 -13.80 -4.77 3.46
C VAL A 112 -13.39 -6.04 2.72
N VAL A 113 -13.89 -7.18 3.18
CA VAL A 113 -13.56 -8.51 2.66
C VAL A 113 -14.83 -9.34 2.48
N LYS A 114 -14.73 -10.43 1.70
CA LYS A 114 -15.87 -11.31 1.38
C LYS A 114 -16.54 -11.90 2.62
N ASN A 115 -15.75 -12.33 3.61
CA ASN A 115 -16.25 -12.77 4.91
C ASN A 115 -16.04 -11.66 5.94
N PRO A 116 -17.11 -10.93 6.35
CA PRO A 116 -17.00 -9.82 7.28
C PRO A 116 -16.25 -10.15 8.57
N GLU A 117 -16.37 -11.39 9.08
CA GLU A 117 -15.71 -11.82 10.32
C GLU A 117 -14.18 -11.88 10.21
N GLN A 118 -13.63 -11.84 9.00
CA GLN A 118 -12.18 -11.77 8.75
C GLN A 118 -11.67 -10.33 8.62
N SER A 119 -12.54 -9.33 8.72
CA SER A 119 -12.15 -7.92 8.68
C SER A 119 -11.15 -7.58 9.79
N LEU A 120 -10.17 -6.73 9.50
CA LEU A 120 -9.25 -6.17 10.50
C LEU A 120 -9.98 -5.41 11.61
N PHE A 121 -11.15 -4.86 11.36
CA PHE A 121 -11.97 -4.27 12.42
C PHE A 121 -12.50 -5.32 13.40
N LEU A 122 -12.78 -6.54 12.95
CA LEU A 122 -13.36 -7.60 13.80
C LEU A 122 -12.31 -8.58 14.35
N THR A 123 -11.10 -8.60 13.78
CA THR A 123 -10.03 -9.52 14.17
C THR A 123 -8.85 -8.85 14.85
N TYR A 124 -8.52 -7.61 14.48
CA TYR A 124 -7.36 -6.89 14.99
C TYR A 124 -7.76 -5.76 15.95
N SER A 125 -8.76 -4.95 15.57
CA SER A 125 -9.18 -3.74 16.30
C SER A 125 -10.15 -4.04 17.46
N VAL A 126 -9.99 -5.20 18.09
CA VAL A 126 -10.84 -5.72 19.18
C VAL A 126 -9.96 -6.21 20.34
N LYS A 127 -10.55 -6.39 21.52
CA LYS A 127 -9.86 -6.90 22.70
C LYS A 127 -9.23 -8.26 22.41
N GLY A 128 -7.91 -8.33 22.57
CA GLY A 128 -7.12 -9.54 22.29
C GLY A 128 -6.68 -9.69 20.83
N GLY A 129 -7.06 -8.77 19.93
CA GLY A 129 -6.67 -8.78 18.51
C GLY A 129 -5.27 -8.24 18.20
N GLY A 130 -4.53 -7.76 19.21
CA GLY A 130 -3.16 -7.27 19.05
C GLY A 130 -3.04 -5.78 18.71
N HIS A 131 -4.15 -5.07 18.49
CA HIS A 131 -4.14 -3.62 18.37
C HIS A 131 -3.76 -2.94 19.70
N SER A 132 -2.82 -2.00 19.64
CA SER A 132 -2.26 -1.29 20.81
C SER A 132 -3.02 0.00 21.16
N GLY A 133 -3.91 0.47 20.29
CA GLY A 133 -4.75 1.65 20.51
C GLY A 133 -6.08 1.32 21.17
N THR A 134 -7.02 2.28 21.12
CA THR A 134 -8.40 2.06 21.56
C THR A 134 -9.08 1.05 20.63
N ASN A 135 -9.50 -0.09 21.17
CA ASN A 135 -10.24 -1.10 20.40
C ASN A 135 -11.70 -0.69 20.23
N LEU A 136 -12.35 -1.17 19.16
CA LEU A 136 -13.75 -0.92 18.86
C LEU A 136 -14.70 -1.43 19.96
N ASP A 137 -14.32 -2.51 20.63
CA ASP A 137 -15.05 -3.15 21.73
C ASP A 137 -14.58 -2.71 23.12
N ALA A 138 -13.82 -1.60 23.21
CA ALA A 138 -13.42 -1.05 24.50
C ALA A 138 -14.64 -0.57 25.30
N ASP A 139 -14.63 -0.82 26.62
CA ASP A 139 -15.71 -0.41 27.54
C ASP A 139 -15.96 1.12 27.56
N THR A 140 -15.00 1.90 27.07
CA THR A 140 -15.08 3.37 26.95
C THR A 140 -15.84 3.84 25.70
N ASN A 141 -16.10 2.95 24.74
CA ASN A 141 -16.80 3.30 23.51
C ASN A 141 -18.32 3.16 23.68
N ASP A 142 -19.06 3.65 22.69
CA ASP A 142 -20.47 3.28 22.52
C ASP A 142 -20.57 1.73 22.42
N PRO A 143 -21.31 1.05 23.31
CA PRO A 143 -21.43 -0.41 23.31
C PRO A 143 -22.06 -0.97 22.02
N THR A 144 -22.69 -0.12 21.20
CA THR A 144 -23.26 -0.50 19.91
C THR A 144 -22.30 -0.33 18.74
N LEU A 145 -21.14 0.33 18.92
CA LEU A 145 -20.23 0.67 17.82
C LEU A 145 -19.76 -0.58 17.06
N LEU A 146 -19.29 -1.61 17.79
CA LEU A 146 -18.85 -2.86 17.15
C LEU A 146 -19.98 -3.53 16.34
N ALA A 147 -21.21 -3.52 16.87
CA ALA A 147 -22.36 -4.08 16.18
C ALA A 147 -22.70 -3.31 14.90
N ARG A 148 -22.63 -1.97 14.93
CA ARG A 148 -22.83 -1.11 13.76
C ARG A 148 -21.73 -1.28 12.71
N VAL A 149 -20.47 -1.42 13.13
CA VAL A 149 -19.34 -1.72 12.23
C VAL A 149 -19.56 -3.08 11.56
N LYS A 150 -19.95 -4.11 12.32
CA LYS A 150 -20.27 -5.43 11.78
C LYS A 150 -21.44 -5.40 10.79
N GLU A 151 -22.47 -4.60 11.06
CA GLU A 151 -23.60 -4.40 10.15
C GLU A 151 -23.14 -3.76 8.83
N TRP A 152 -22.34 -2.68 8.89
CA TRP A 152 -21.76 -2.06 7.71
C TRP A 152 -20.91 -3.04 6.89
N LEU A 153 -19.98 -3.76 7.54
CA LEU A 153 -19.15 -4.76 6.87
C LEU A 153 -19.97 -5.90 6.24
N THR A 154 -21.06 -6.30 6.88
CA THR A 154 -21.99 -7.30 6.33
C THR A 154 -22.69 -6.78 5.09
N GLU A 155 -23.06 -5.50 5.06
CA GLU A 155 -23.64 -4.88 3.87
C GLU A 155 -22.61 -4.75 2.73
N GLU A 156 -21.38 -4.34 3.04
CA GLU A 156 -20.26 -4.27 2.09
C GLU A 156 -19.98 -5.61 1.41
N ALA A 157 -19.99 -6.70 2.18
CA ALA A 157 -19.73 -8.04 1.69
C ALA A 157 -20.79 -8.52 0.69
N LYS A 158 -22.02 -7.98 0.73
CA LYS A 158 -23.07 -8.33 -0.26
C LYS A 158 -22.72 -7.84 -1.67
N ALA A 159 -21.91 -6.79 -1.78
CA ALA A 159 -21.41 -6.30 -3.06
C ALA A 159 -20.20 -7.13 -3.58
N ILE A 160 -19.72 -8.10 -2.80
CA ILE A 160 -18.63 -9.01 -3.19
C ILE A 160 -19.25 -10.35 -3.60
N ALA A 161 -19.70 -10.43 -4.86
CA ALA A 161 -20.11 -11.71 -5.44
C ALA A 161 -18.87 -12.57 -5.73
N ALA A 162 -19.07 -13.89 -5.86
CA ALA A 162 -18.00 -14.74 -6.37
C ALA A 162 -17.72 -14.35 -7.83
N PRO A 163 -16.45 -14.36 -8.29
CA PRO A 163 -16.17 -14.28 -9.72
C PRO A 163 -16.92 -15.39 -10.44
N PRO A 164 -17.33 -15.18 -11.71
CA PRO A 164 -17.97 -16.23 -12.48
C PRO A 164 -17.11 -17.52 -12.44
N PRO A 165 -17.71 -18.71 -12.32
CA PRO A 165 -16.94 -19.97 -12.19
C PRO A 165 -15.97 -20.24 -13.35
N GLU A 166 -16.18 -19.55 -14.47
CA GLU A 166 -15.50 -19.78 -15.74
C GLU A 166 -14.21 -18.94 -15.89
N VAL A 167 -13.88 -18.04 -14.96
CA VAL A 167 -12.78 -17.05 -15.13
C VAL A 167 -11.45 -17.45 -14.47
N GLY A 168 -11.31 -18.69 -14.02
CA GLY A 168 -10.06 -19.20 -13.42
C GLY A 168 -9.71 -18.58 -12.05
N PRO A 169 -8.43 -18.62 -11.61
CA PRO A 169 -7.99 -17.96 -10.38
C PRO A 169 -8.24 -16.45 -10.42
N ALA A 170 -8.72 -15.88 -9.31
CA ALA A 170 -9.05 -14.46 -9.25
C ALA A 170 -8.79 -13.87 -7.87
N ILE A 171 -8.48 -12.57 -7.86
CA ILE A 171 -8.37 -11.80 -6.61
C ILE A 171 -9.77 -11.60 -6.01
N ASP A 172 -9.88 -11.48 -4.69
CA ASP A 172 -11.16 -11.07 -4.10
C ASP A 172 -11.54 -9.66 -4.58
N PRO A 173 -12.82 -9.40 -4.91
CA PRO A 173 -13.24 -8.06 -5.33
C PRO A 173 -12.87 -6.97 -4.32
N PHE A 174 -12.27 -5.89 -4.81
CA PHE A 174 -11.78 -4.76 -4.03
C PHE A 174 -12.40 -3.44 -4.50
N VAL A 175 -12.43 -2.43 -3.63
CA VAL A 175 -12.83 -1.07 -4.00
C VAL A 175 -11.62 -0.37 -4.61
N PRO A 176 -11.61 -0.03 -5.91
CA PRO A 176 -10.48 0.66 -6.52
C PRO A 176 -10.35 2.07 -5.97
N ILE A 177 -9.12 2.52 -5.79
CA ILE A 177 -8.75 3.88 -5.41
C ILE A 177 -8.73 4.73 -6.68
N MET A 178 -9.42 5.86 -6.71
CA MET A 178 -9.28 6.80 -7.84
C MET A 178 -7.91 7.47 -7.78
N GLY A 179 -7.00 7.08 -8.65
CA GLY A 179 -5.56 7.30 -8.53
C GLY A 179 -4.80 5.98 -8.51
N PHE A 180 -3.68 5.94 -7.78
CA PHE A 180 -2.79 4.77 -7.81
C PHE A 180 -3.34 3.60 -7.01
N ASN A 181 -3.34 2.42 -7.63
CA ASN A 181 -3.71 1.14 -7.04
C ASN A 181 -2.53 0.18 -7.09
N ALA A 182 -2.41 -0.65 -6.05
CA ALA A 182 -1.55 -1.82 -6.02
C ALA A 182 -2.37 -3.03 -5.55
N VAL A 183 -2.60 -3.97 -6.46
CA VAL A 183 -3.34 -5.21 -6.19
C VAL A 183 -2.32 -6.32 -5.99
N TYR A 184 -2.15 -6.76 -4.75
CA TYR A 184 -1.23 -7.84 -4.41
C TYR A 184 -1.83 -9.19 -4.80
N LEU A 185 -0.96 -10.08 -5.31
CA LEU A 185 -1.37 -11.40 -5.82
C LEU A 185 -1.28 -12.51 -4.76
N GLY A 186 -0.76 -12.22 -3.56
CA GLY A 186 -0.69 -13.15 -2.43
C GLY A 186 -2.01 -13.89 -2.09
N PRO A 187 -3.21 -13.29 -2.23
CA PRO A 187 -4.48 -14.01 -2.07
C PRO A 187 -4.65 -15.24 -2.99
N LEU A 188 -3.91 -15.31 -4.11
CA LEU A 188 -3.91 -16.47 -5.02
C LEU A 188 -3.04 -17.62 -4.52
N GLY A 189 -2.21 -17.39 -3.49
CA GLY A 189 -1.36 -18.39 -2.86
C GLY A 189 0.04 -17.87 -2.53
N VAL A 190 0.73 -18.62 -1.67
CA VAL A 190 2.09 -18.29 -1.19
C VAL A 190 3.11 -18.10 -2.31
N ASP A 191 2.89 -18.75 -3.47
CA ASP A 191 3.75 -18.64 -4.64
C ASP A 191 3.71 -17.26 -5.32
N PHE A 192 2.68 -16.45 -5.02
CA PHE A 192 2.49 -15.10 -5.55
C PHE A 192 2.67 -14.01 -4.49
N GLU A 193 3.09 -14.39 -3.28
CA GLU A 193 3.30 -13.46 -2.18
C GLU A 193 4.29 -12.36 -2.59
N GLY A 194 3.90 -11.11 -2.38
CA GLY A 194 4.70 -9.95 -2.77
C GLY A 194 4.65 -9.50 -4.22
N MET A 195 4.12 -10.33 -5.12
CA MET A 195 3.84 -9.88 -6.49
C MET A 195 2.63 -8.96 -6.50
N ALA A 196 2.60 -8.01 -7.43
CA ALA A 196 1.49 -7.07 -7.54
C ALA A 196 1.22 -6.64 -8.99
N ILE A 197 -0.03 -6.29 -9.26
CA ILE A 197 -0.43 -5.52 -10.43
C ILE A 197 -0.75 -4.10 -9.96
N THR A 198 -0.15 -3.09 -10.59
CA THR A 198 -0.39 -1.68 -10.27
C THR A 198 -1.04 -0.96 -11.44
N PHE A 199 -1.85 0.05 -11.17
CA PHE A 199 -2.46 0.90 -12.20
C PHE A 199 -2.95 2.22 -11.60
N ASN A 200 -3.22 3.21 -12.45
CA ASN A 200 -3.95 4.42 -12.07
C ASN A 200 -5.39 4.31 -12.55
N ALA A 201 -6.37 4.57 -11.68
CA ALA A 201 -7.79 4.54 -12.02
C ALA A 201 -8.38 5.96 -12.06
N GLU A 202 -9.16 6.28 -13.08
CA GLU A 202 -9.87 7.56 -13.22
C GLU A 202 -11.28 7.31 -13.77
N GLU A 203 -12.31 7.84 -13.12
CA GLU A 203 -13.66 7.81 -13.68
C GLU A 203 -13.77 8.75 -14.89
N ILE A 204 -14.23 8.21 -16.02
CA ILE A 204 -14.60 9.00 -17.19
C ILE A 204 -16.12 9.18 -17.17
N GLY A 205 -16.56 10.34 -16.66
CA GLY A 205 -17.98 10.61 -16.45
C GLY A 205 -18.55 9.69 -15.37
N THR A 206 -19.77 9.18 -15.57
CA THR A 206 -20.48 8.32 -14.58
C THR A 206 -20.65 6.86 -15.02
N GLN A 207 -20.03 6.47 -16.14
CA GLN A 207 -20.29 5.18 -16.78
C GLN A 207 -19.04 4.47 -17.26
N SER A 208 -17.85 4.99 -16.98
CA SER A 208 -16.62 4.35 -17.43
C SER A 208 -15.50 4.58 -16.44
N LEU A 209 -14.61 3.59 -16.33
CA LEU A 209 -13.39 3.68 -15.56
C LEU A 209 -12.20 3.49 -16.50
N SER A 210 -11.29 4.45 -16.51
CA SER A 210 -10.01 4.33 -17.18
C SER A 210 -8.97 3.79 -16.22
N LEU A 211 -8.29 2.73 -16.63
CA LEU A 211 -7.08 2.23 -15.98
C LEU A 211 -5.89 2.53 -16.90
N THR A 212 -4.81 3.07 -16.35
CA THR A 212 -3.58 3.39 -17.09
C THR A 212 -2.34 2.97 -16.32
N ASN A 213 -1.21 2.79 -17.01
CA ASN A 213 0.04 2.31 -16.44
C ASN A 213 -0.17 0.97 -15.70
N ILE A 214 -0.88 0.04 -16.35
CA ILE A 214 -1.11 -1.29 -15.81
C ILE A 214 0.22 -2.06 -15.90
N GLU A 215 0.87 -2.26 -14.76
CA GLU A 215 2.19 -2.86 -14.66
C GLU A 215 2.16 -4.07 -13.72
N VAL A 216 2.88 -5.13 -14.08
CA VAL A 216 3.18 -6.27 -13.20
C VAL A 216 4.50 -6.01 -12.49
N HIS A 217 4.57 -6.38 -11.21
CA HIS A 217 5.77 -6.32 -10.39
C HIS A 217 6.01 -7.67 -9.74
N THR A 218 7.13 -8.30 -10.06
CA THR A 218 7.53 -9.59 -9.47
C THR A 218 8.41 -9.38 -8.24
N THR A 219 8.80 -10.47 -7.56
CA THR A 219 9.79 -10.42 -6.48
C THR A 219 11.18 -10.70 -7.06
N ALA A 220 12.28 -10.40 -6.36
CA ALA A 220 13.59 -10.75 -6.94
C ALA A 220 13.85 -12.26 -7.05
N LYS A 221 13.07 -13.10 -6.36
CA LYS A 221 13.24 -14.57 -6.34
C LYS A 221 12.27 -15.28 -7.28
N LEU A 222 11.07 -14.74 -7.45
CA LEU A 222 9.99 -15.38 -8.20
C LEU A 222 9.45 -14.43 -9.26
N GLY A 223 9.27 -14.94 -10.47
CA GLY A 223 8.54 -14.33 -11.56
C GLY A 223 7.10 -14.87 -11.70
N VAL A 224 6.37 -14.39 -12.69
CA VAL A 224 5.00 -14.81 -12.98
C VAL A 224 4.76 -14.94 -14.48
N HIS A 225 4.05 -15.98 -14.87
CA HIS A 225 3.41 -16.11 -16.19
C HIS A 225 1.92 -15.85 -16.04
N LEU A 226 1.39 -15.00 -16.91
CA LEU A 226 -0.01 -14.58 -16.92
C LEU A 226 -0.57 -14.79 -18.32
N ALA A 227 -1.68 -15.50 -18.44
CA ALA A 227 -2.46 -15.56 -19.66
C ALA A 227 -3.89 -15.09 -19.40
N HIS A 228 -4.38 -14.28 -20.34
CA HIS A 228 -5.74 -13.76 -20.39
C HIS A 228 -6.22 -13.19 -19.04
N PRO A 229 -5.56 -12.13 -18.51
CA PRO A 229 -6.11 -11.38 -17.38
C PRO A 229 -7.47 -10.79 -17.76
N LEU A 230 -8.51 -11.00 -16.95
CA LEU A 230 -9.82 -10.42 -17.15
C LEU A 230 -10.19 -9.51 -15.98
N PHE A 231 -10.40 -8.24 -16.26
CA PHE A 231 -10.97 -7.31 -15.29
C PHE A 231 -12.48 -7.52 -15.22
N VAL A 232 -13.02 -7.66 -14.02
CA VAL A 232 -14.46 -7.86 -13.81
C VAL A 232 -14.98 -6.80 -12.86
N VAL A 233 -16.04 -6.12 -13.29
CA VAL A 233 -16.77 -5.13 -12.50
C VAL A 233 -17.83 -5.86 -11.68
N PHE A 234 -17.99 -5.48 -10.43
CA PHE A 234 -19.10 -5.91 -9.59
C PHE A 234 -19.96 -4.70 -9.29
N PRO A 235 -20.93 -4.37 -10.17
CA PRO A 235 -21.88 -3.32 -9.88
C PRO A 235 -22.67 -3.68 -8.64
N VAL A 236 -23.05 -2.65 -7.91
CA VAL A 236 -23.69 -2.79 -6.61
C VAL A 236 -24.99 -3.56 -6.71
N GLY A 237 -25.08 -4.67 -5.97
CA GLY A 237 -26.28 -5.52 -5.92
C GLY A 237 -26.59 -6.22 -7.24
N GLN A 238 -25.64 -6.28 -8.17
CA GLN A 238 -25.77 -6.94 -9.46
C GLN A 238 -24.75 -8.08 -9.57
N GLU A 239 -24.97 -8.94 -10.56
CA GLU A 239 -24.02 -9.98 -10.93
C GLU A 239 -22.70 -9.37 -11.44
N ALA A 240 -21.65 -10.18 -11.38
CA ALA A 240 -20.36 -9.84 -11.96
C ALA A 240 -20.50 -9.53 -13.47
N ASP A 241 -19.89 -8.44 -13.91
CA ASP A 241 -19.95 -7.91 -15.27
C ASP A 241 -18.50 -7.79 -15.81
N PRO A 242 -18.01 -8.80 -16.55
CA PRO A 242 -16.65 -8.80 -17.09
C PRO A 242 -16.41 -7.66 -18.07
N ASP A 243 -15.13 -7.29 -18.31
CA ASP A 243 -14.77 -6.36 -19.38
C ASP A 243 -15.47 -6.76 -20.69
N PRO A 244 -16.40 -5.96 -21.23
CA PRO A 244 -17.22 -6.35 -22.38
C PRO A 244 -16.43 -6.55 -23.67
N VAL A 245 -15.24 -5.96 -23.74
CA VAL A 245 -14.34 -6.06 -24.90
C VAL A 245 -13.38 -7.23 -24.75
N ASP A 246 -13.18 -7.71 -23.51
CA ASP A 246 -12.15 -8.68 -23.17
C ASP A 246 -10.76 -8.21 -23.68
N SER A 247 -10.39 -7.01 -23.22
CA SER A 247 -9.29 -6.20 -23.78
C SER A 247 -7.92 -6.85 -23.63
N PHE A 248 -7.81 -7.89 -22.80
CA PHE A 248 -6.60 -8.62 -22.47
C PHE A 248 -6.67 -10.10 -22.91
N SER A 249 -7.68 -10.50 -23.68
CA SER A 249 -7.89 -11.87 -24.21
C SER A 249 -6.68 -12.49 -24.92
N ASN A 250 -5.82 -11.67 -25.53
CA ASN A 250 -4.64 -12.12 -26.25
C ASN A 250 -3.33 -11.95 -25.47
N VAL A 251 -3.40 -11.56 -24.20
CA VAL A 251 -2.22 -11.41 -23.35
C VAL A 251 -1.76 -12.78 -22.89
N ASP A 252 -0.50 -13.08 -23.22
CA ASP A 252 0.25 -14.23 -22.73
C ASP A 252 1.68 -13.71 -22.51
N GLN A 253 2.00 -13.38 -21.26
CA GLN A 253 3.22 -12.68 -20.90
C GLN A 253 3.90 -13.32 -19.69
N THR A 254 5.22 -13.41 -19.77
CA THR A 254 6.06 -13.89 -18.67
C THR A 254 6.94 -12.75 -18.17
N PHE A 255 6.86 -12.49 -16.87
CA PHE A 255 7.75 -11.59 -16.14
C PHE A 255 8.69 -12.44 -15.29
N GLY A 256 9.99 -12.36 -15.55
CA GLY A 256 10.99 -13.09 -14.76
C GLY A 256 11.11 -12.59 -13.32
N PRO A 257 11.83 -13.30 -12.45
CA PRO A 257 12.24 -12.79 -11.15
C PRO A 257 12.98 -11.46 -11.29
N GLY A 258 12.69 -10.53 -10.39
CA GLY A 258 13.30 -9.20 -10.39
C GLY A 258 12.96 -8.44 -11.66
N SER A 259 11.71 -8.53 -12.11
CA SER A 259 11.29 -7.78 -13.27
C SER A 259 9.92 -7.17 -13.02
N GLY A 260 9.63 -6.15 -13.81
CA GLY A 260 8.32 -5.55 -13.87
C GLY A 260 8.18 -4.85 -15.20
N GLY A 261 6.94 -4.56 -15.56
CA GLY A 261 6.66 -3.91 -16.83
C GLY A 261 5.19 -3.87 -17.14
N GLU A 262 4.89 -3.24 -18.27
CA GLU A 262 3.54 -3.09 -18.78
C GLU A 262 2.88 -4.45 -19.04
N LEU A 263 1.67 -4.63 -18.51
CA LEU A 263 0.81 -5.78 -18.78
C LEU A 263 -0.05 -5.48 -20.00
N GLY A 264 0.05 -6.34 -21.02
CA GLY A 264 -0.71 -6.21 -22.26
C GLY A 264 -0.60 -4.80 -22.87
N PRO A 265 -1.72 -4.11 -23.15
CA PRO A 265 -1.73 -2.74 -23.69
C PRO A 265 -1.43 -1.63 -22.65
N GLY A 266 -1.17 -1.98 -21.38
CA GLY A 266 -0.89 -1.01 -20.31
C GLY A 266 -2.05 -0.10 -19.92
N SER A 267 -3.21 -0.26 -20.55
CA SER A 267 -4.39 0.58 -20.35
C SER A 267 -5.68 -0.20 -20.61
N LEU A 268 -6.77 0.24 -19.97
CA LEU A 268 -8.10 -0.36 -20.09
C LEU A 268 -9.16 0.72 -19.92
N ILE A 269 -10.26 0.63 -20.69
CA ILE A 269 -11.48 1.40 -20.43
C ILE A 269 -12.63 0.43 -20.14
N LEU A 270 -13.06 0.37 -18.89
CA LEU A 270 -14.21 -0.41 -18.46
C LEU A 270 -15.49 0.39 -18.70
N THR A 271 -16.16 0.14 -19.83
CA THR A 271 -17.40 0.85 -20.23
C THR A 271 -18.65 0.39 -19.51
N ASN A 272 -18.56 -0.72 -18.77
CA ASN A 272 -19.59 -1.24 -17.90
C ASN A 272 -19.46 -0.74 -16.45
N TRP A 273 -18.45 0.09 -16.14
CA TRP A 273 -18.27 0.66 -14.81
C TRP A 273 -19.51 1.40 -14.32
N LYS A 274 -19.82 1.22 -13.03
CA LYS A 274 -20.80 1.99 -12.28
C LYS A 274 -20.12 2.57 -11.04
N PRO A 275 -20.45 3.81 -10.63
CA PRO A 275 -19.92 4.37 -9.39
C PRO A 275 -20.12 3.40 -8.23
N LYS A 276 -19.12 3.31 -7.35
CA LYS A 276 -19.09 2.43 -6.17
C LYS A 276 -19.05 0.92 -6.47
N ALA A 277 -18.88 0.52 -7.73
CA ALA A 277 -18.62 -0.87 -8.06
C ALA A 277 -17.27 -1.34 -7.48
N LYS A 278 -17.13 -2.66 -7.34
CA LYS A 278 -15.85 -3.30 -6.98
C LYS A 278 -15.19 -3.84 -8.25
N LEU A 279 -13.87 -4.03 -8.21
CA LEU A 279 -13.11 -4.67 -9.27
C LEU A 279 -12.49 -5.97 -8.77
N THR A 280 -12.32 -6.93 -9.66
CA THR A 280 -11.32 -7.99 -9.51
C THR A 280 -10.48 -8.10 -10.79
N ILE A 281 -9.38 -8.84 -10.67
CA ILE A 281 -8.59 -9.35 -11.77
C ILE A 281 -8.63 -10.87 -11.67
N ALA A 282 -9.17 -11.50 -12.70
CA ALA A 282 -9.19 -12.94 -12.88
C ALA A 282 -8.20 -13.34 -13.98
N PHE A 283 -7.81 -14.61 -14.05
CA PHE A 283 -6.82 -15.09 -14.99
C PHE A 283 -7.26 -16.44 -15.55
N GLU A 284 -7.11 -16.65 -16.85
CA GLU A 284 -7.17 -18.02 -17.40
C GLU A 284 -5.98 -18.84 -16.87
N VAL A 285 -4.79 -18.24 -16.89
CA VAL A 285 -3.56 -18.83 -16.35
C VAL A 285 -2.82 -17.82 -15.50
N ILE A 286 -2.43 -18.22 -14.30
CA ILE A 286 -1.42 -17.56 -13.51
C ILE A 286 -0.50 -18.61 -12.89
N GLU A 287 0.78 -18.56 -13.24
CA GLU A 287 1.77 -19.56 -12.84
C GLU A 287 3.03 -18.88 -12.31
N LYS A 288 3.63 -19.45 -11.28
CA LYS A 288 4.91 -18.96 -10.77
C LYS A 288 6.03 -19.32 -11.74
N ILE A 289 6.99 -18.42 -11.87
CA ILE A 289 8.25 -18.68 -12.54
C ILE A 289 9.35 -18.69 -11.49
N ASP A 290 9.80 -19.88 -11.14
CA ASP A 290 10.97 -20.10 -10.30
C ASP A 290 12.14 -20.47 -11.22
N PRO A 291 13.24 -19.68 -11.26
CA PRO A 291 14.41 -20.02 -12.06
C PRO A 291 15.14 -21.28 -11.56
N GLY A 292 14.67 -21.88 -10.46
CA GLY A 292 15.27 -23.00 -9.75
C GLY A 292 16.23 -22.49 -8.67
N ALA A 293 16.41 -23.30 -7.63
CA ALA A 293 17.36 -23.12 -6.52
C ALA A 293 18.83 -23.19 -7.00
N ASN A 294 19.21 -22.25 -7.86
CA ASN A 294 20.58 -21.83 -8.02
C ASN A 294 20.71 -20.51 -7.27
N ASP A 295 20.84 -20.64 -5.95
CA ASP A 295 21.32 -19.68 -4.96
C ASP A 295 22.78 -19.24 -5.23
N GLY A 296 23.24 -19.34 -6.49
CA GLY A 296 24.45 -18.73 -6.98
C GLY A 296 24.19 -17.26 -7.25
N GLY A 297 24.62 -16.41 -6.32
CA GLY A 297 24.58 -14.96 -6.46
C GLY A 297 25.10 -14.47 -7.82
N MET A 298 24.59 -13.31 -8.21
CA MET A 298 25.09 -12.43 -9.27
C MET A 298 25.84 -13.12 -10.43
N ASP A 299 25.14 -13.36 -11.54
CA ASP A 299 25.54 -12.86 -12.86
C ASP A 299 24.60 -13.42 -13.93
N GLY A 300 23.78 -12.56 -14.55
CA GLY A 300 23.14 -12.93 -15.82
C GLY A 300 21.83 -12.25 -16.17
N GLY A 301 21.16 -11.57 -15.22
CA GLY A 301 19.97 -10.76 -15.50
C GLY A 301 20.24 -9.30 -15.16
N THR A 302 19.89 -8.40 -16.06
CA THR A 302 20.11 -6.94 -16.05
C THR A 302 19.49 -6.13 -14.88
N GLY A 303 19.16 -6.77 -13.74
CA GLY A 303 18.39 -6.21 -12.63
C GLY A 303 19.14 -5.92 -11.31
N GLY A 304 20.44 -6.24 -11.22
CA GLY A 304 21.23 -5.97 -10.01
C GLY A 304 21.33 -4.48 -9.64
N CYS A 305 21.74 -4.20 -8.40
CA CYS A 305 22.09 -2.85 -7.95
C CYS A 305 23.23 -2.29 -8.80
N LYS A 306 23.02 -1.18 -9.53
CA LYS A 306 24.07 -0.57 -10.36
C LYS A 306 25.02 0.27 -9.51
N ASP A 307 24.53 0.91 -8.45
CA ASP A 307 25.35 1.77 -7.59
C ASP A 307 25.11 1.47 -6.10
N VAL A 308 25.70 0.36 -5.64
CA VAL A 308 25.68 -0.05 -4.23
C VAL A 308 26.28 1.04 -3.32
N GLY A 309 27.27 1.78 -3.80
CA GLY A 309 27.89 2.87 -3.03
C GLY A 309 26.91 4.01 -2.75
N SER A 310 26.19 4.44 -3.78
CA SER A 310 25.12 5.45 -3.64
C SER A 310 23.94 4.92 -2.82
N PHE A 311 23.57 3.64 -2.97
CA PHE A 311 22.55 3.01 -2.13
C PHE A 311 22.91 3.06 -0.65
N THR A 312 24.11 2.58 -0.28
CA THR A 312 24.59 2.57 1.10
C THR A 312 24.70 3.99 1.67
N ALA A 313 25.18 4.95 0.89
CA ALA A 313 25.36 6.33 1.35
C ALA A 313 24.04 7.09 1.54
N ASN A 314 23.04 6.87 0.67
CA ASN A 314 21.87 7.75 0.59
C ASN A 314 20.54 7.07 0.96
N ALA A 315 20.42 5.75 0.76
CA ALA A 315 19.14 5.05 0.85
C ALA A 315 19.08 4.00 1.97
N GLN A 316 20.16 3.25 2.21
CA GLN A 316 20.17 2.13 3.17
C GLN A 316 19.71 2.56 4.58
N GLY A 317 20.27 3.65 5.12
CA GLY A 317 19.88 4.16 6.43
C GLY A 317 18.42 4.64 6.49
N GLN A 318 17.92 5.20 5.37
CA GLN A 318 16.53 5.65 5.26
C GLN A 318 15.56 4.46 5.29
N PHE A 319 15.83 3.41 4.50
CA PHE A 319 15.03 2.19 4.51
C PHE A 319 15.12 1.46 5.86
N SER A 320 16.29 1.40 6.48
CA SER A 320 16.47 0.73 7.76
C SER A 320 15.65 1.39 8.87
N GLN A 321 15.64 2.73 8.89
CA GLN A 321 14.90 3.50 9.90
C GLN A 321 13.38 3.43 9.71
N ARG A 322 12.90 3.39 8.47
CA ARG A 322 11.47 3.64 8.17
C ARG A 322 10.71 2.40 7.71
N CYS A 323 11.37 1.51 6.99
CA CYS A 323 10.74 0.37 6.30
C CYS A 323 11.20 -0.98 6.86
N GLY A 324 12.42 -1.05 7.39
CA GLY A 324 13.05 -2.30 7.83
C GLY A 324 12.28 -3.06 8.90
N GLY A 325 11.54 -2.37 9.77
CA GLY A 325 10.69 -3.03 10.77
C GLY A 325 9.59 -3.91 10.17
N CYS A 326 9.10 -3.57 8.97
CA CYS A 326 8.08 -4.33 8.26
C CYS A 326 8.73 -5.27 7.24
N HIS A 327 9.60 -4.71 6.40
CA HIS A 327 10.13 -5.38 5.22
C HIS A 327 11.35 -6.27 5.51
N GLY A 328 11.99 -6.11 6.67
CA GLY A 328 13.12 -6.94 7.10
C GLY A 328 12.80 -7.89 8.26
N GLY A 329 11.51 -8.10 8.58
CA GLY A 329 11.07 -8.78 9.80
C GLY A 329 9.81 -9.64 9.64
N GLY A 330 9.02 -9.74 10.72
CA GLY A 330 7.92 -10.72 10.87
C GLY A 330 6.68 -10.52 10.00
N ASN A 331 6.66 -9.53 9.09
CA ASN A 331 5.56 -9.31 8.16
C ASN A 331 5.88 -9.98 6.82
N ALA A 332 5.45 -11.24 6.67
CA ALA A 332 5.70 -12.04 5.47
C ALA A 332 5.18 -11.37 4.18
N ALA A 333 4.05 -10.66 4.24
CA ALA A 333 3.50 -9.96 3.08
C ALA A 333 4.37 -8.76 2.66
N ALA A 334 4.83 -7.97 3.64
CA ALA A 334 5.75 -6.86 3.38
C ALA A 334 7.10 -7.38 2.85
N GLN A 335 7.67 -8.41 3.49
CA GLN A 335 8.93 -9.03 3.07
C GLN A 335 8.81 -9.65 1.67
N GLY A 336 7.69 -10.32 1.36
CA GLY A 336 7.41 -10.81 0.02
C GLY A 336 7.41 -9.67 -1.00
N ALA A 337 6.74 -8.56 -0.68
CA ALA A 337 6.63 -7.42 -1.60
C ALA A 337 7.97 -6.76 -1.90
N VAL A 338 8.76 -6.50 -0.86
CA VAL A 338 10.14 -6.00 -0.93
C VAL A 338 10.89 -6.57 0.26
N ASP A 339 11.85 -7.46 0.00
CA ASP A 339 12.65 -8.07 1.05
C ASP A 339 13.78 -7.11 1.47
N MET A 340 13.75 -6.67 2.72
CA MET A 340 14.78 -5.83 3.34
C MET A 340 15.48 -6.54 4.51
N SER A 341 15.36 -7.86 4.62
CA SER A 341 15.99 -8.63 5.71
C SER A 341 17.52 -8.53 5.69
N ASP A 342 18.10 -8.52 4.50
CA ASP A 342 19.55 -8.37 4.30
C ASP A 342 20.02 -6.91 4.21
N LEU A 343 19.17 -5.92 4.54
CA LEU A 343 19.49 -4.49 4.32
C LEU A 343 20.79 -4.03 4.99
N ASN A 344 21.17 -4.63 6.12
CA ASN A 344 22.40 -4.32 6.83
C ASN A 344 23.54 -5.32 6.54
N ASP A 345 23.21 -6.55 6.16
CA ASP A 345 24.17 -7.64 6.02
C ASP A 345 24.66 -7.79 4.56
N ASP A 346 23.78 -7.59 3.59
CA ASP A 346 24.08 -7.52 2.15
C ASP A 346 23.32 -6.33 1.48
N PRO A 347 23.89 -5.11 1.55
CA PRO A 347 23.30 -3.94 0.92
C PRO A 347 23.14 -4.07 -0.60
N ALA A 348 23.95 -4.90 -1.27
CA ALA A 348 23.85 -5.08 -2.71
C ALA A 348 22.62 -5.93 -3.06
N ALA A 349 22.37 -7.00 -2.30
CA ALA A 349 21.15 -7.80 -2.43
C ALA A 349 19.90 -6.97 -2.12
N ALA A 350 19.88 -6.24 -0.99
CA ALA A 350 18.75 -5.39 -0.62
C ALA A 350 18.50 -4.27 -1.64
N CYS A 351 19.56 -3.65 -2.17
CA CYS A 351 19.43 -2.67 -3.24
C CYS A 351 18.78 -3.28 -4.49
N ALA A 352 19.21 -4.48 -4.90
CA ALA A 352 18.61 -5.16 -6.04
C ALA A 352 17.10 -5.42 -5.82
N GLN A 353 16.69 -5.84 -4.62
CA GLN A 353 15.26 -6.01 -4.27
C GLN A 353 14.46 -4.71 -4.43
N ILE A 354 14.97 -3.62 -3.86
CA ILE A 354 14.27 -2.33 -3.82
C ILE A 354 14.23 -1.69 -5.21
N ARG A 355 15.26 -1.91 -6.03
CA ARG A 355 15.39 -1.34 -7.37
C ARG A 355 14.18 -1.65 -8.26
N TYR A 356 13.51 -2.79 -8.07
CA TYR A 356 12.33 -3.16 -8.87
C TYR A 356 11.09 -2.31 -8.57
N ARG A 357 11.13 -1.48 -7.52
CA ARG A 357 10.05 -0.58 -7.11
C ARG A 357 10.33 0.89 -7.44
N VAL A 358 11.42 1.17 -8.16
CA VAL A 358 11.83 2.54 -8.50
C VAL A 358 11.96 2.74 -10.01
N LYS A 359 11.81 4.00 -10.43
CA LYS A 359 11.93 4.41 -11.83
C LYS A 359 13.16 5.30 -11.98
N PRO A 360 14.35 4.77 -12.35
CA PRO A 360 15.58 5.57 -12.44
C PRO A 360 15.50 6.78 -13.38
N ALA A 361 14.74 6.65 -14.47
CA ALA A 361 14.52 7.72 -15.43
C ALA A 361 13.65 8.86 -14.88
N ASP A 362 12.81 8.57 -13.87
CA ASP A 362 11.96 9.55 -13.20
C ASP A 362 11.78 9.16 -11.73
N PRO A 363 12.77 9.47 -10.86
CA PRO A 363 12.74 9.04 -9.48
C PRO A 363 11.46 9.42 -8.75
N ALA A 364 10.88 10.59 -9.06
CA ALA A 364 9.71 11.12 -8.39
C ALA A 364 8.45 10.27 -8.55
N THR A 365 8.36 9.47 -9.62
CA THR A 365 7.22 8.57 -9.92
C THR A 365 7.50 7.11 -9.55
N SER A 366 8.57 6.87 -8.77
CA SER A 366 8.85 5.55 -8.19
C SER A 366 7.71 5.09 -7.27
N GLN A 367 7.35 3.81 -7.34
CA GLN A 367 6.27 3.22 -6.54
C GLN A 367 6.47 3.48 -5.05
N ILE A 368 7.70 3.36 -4.54
CA ILE A 368 8.01 3.57 -3.13
C ILE A 368 7.62 4.97 -2.62
N PHE A 369 7.59 5.99 -3.48
CA PHE A 369 7.17 7.34 -3.11
C PHE A 369 5.65 7.51 -3.25
N ILE A 370 5.06 6.93 -4.29
CA ILE A 370 3.61 7.00 -4.52
C ILE A 370 2.85 6.26 -3.40
N THR A 371 3.31 5.06 -3.04
CA THR A 371 2.64 4.24 -2.02
C THR A 371 2.75 4.83 -0.63
N THR A 372 3.87 5.49 -0.31
CA THR A 372 4.12 6.01 1.04
C THR A 372 3.83 7.51 1.22
N ASP A 373 3.40 8.21 0.15
CA ASP A 373 3.06 9.64 0.22
C ASP A 373 1.97 9.90 1.29
N PRO A 374 2.26 10.69 2.33
CA PRO A 374 1.31 11.13 3.35
C PRO A 374 -0.01 11.70 2.83
N ASN A 375 0.04 12.36 1.67
CA ASN A 375 -1.11 13.00 1.03
C ASN A 375 -1.65 12.17 -0.13
N GLY A 376 -0.97 11.07 -0.47
CA GLY A 376 -1.38 10.14 -1.51
C GLY A 376 -2.39 9.14 -0.99
N ASN A 377 -3.32 8.74 -1.84
CA ASN A 377 -4.41 7.82 -1.51
C ASN A 377 -4.06 6.34 -1.70
N ALA A 378 -2.86 6.02 -2.18
CA ALA A 378 -2.42 4.64 -2.34
C ALA A 378 -2.51 3.85 -1.02
N ALA A 379 -3.07 2.65 -1.07
CA ALA A 379 -3.18 1.76 0.09
C ALA A 379 -1.81 1.20 0.49
N HIS A 380 -1.14 1.86 1.44
CA HIS A 380 0.06 1.35 2.09
C HIS A 380 -0.05 1.57 3.59
N PRO A 381 0.26 0.56 4.43
CA PRO A 381 0.16 0.68 5.89
C PRO A 381 1.11 1.69 6.54
N TYR A 382 2.09 2.19 5.79
CA TYR A 382 3.03 3.19 6.26
C TYR A 382 2.98 4.46 5.41
N LYS A 383 2.70 5.59 6.05
CA LYS A 383 2.53 6.93 5.44
C LYS A 383 3.29 8.04 6.17
N PHE A 384 4.44 7.72 6.77
CA PHE A 384 5.28 8.65 7.55
C PHE A 384 4.51 9.41 8.65
N GLY A 385 3.51 8.78 9.27
CA GLY A 385 2.61 9.39 10.26
C GLY A 385 1.90 10.63 9.72
N GLY A 386 1.66 10.70 8.40
CA GLY A 386 1.15 11.90 7.74
C GLY A 386 2.12 13.08 7.64
N ASN A 387 3.38 12.92 8.07
CA ASN A 387 4.36 14.00 8.11
C ASN A 387 5.04 14.19 6.74
N THR A 388 4.62 15.24 6.03
CA THR A 388 5.13 15.58 4.70
C THR A 388 6.62 15.96 4.70
N ASP A 389 7.15 16.56 5.78
CA ASP A 389 8.57 16.91 5.87
C ASP A 389 9.46 15.67 5.99
N ASN A 390 9.04 14.69 6.80
CA ASN A 390 9.74 13.40 6.91
C ASN A 390 9.72 12.65 5.59
N PHE A 391 8.56 12.62 4.91
CA PHE A 391 8.44 12.03 3.58
C PHE A 391 9.34 12.72 2.56
N ASN A 392 9.37 14.06 2.53
CA ASN A 392 10.22 14.81 1.61
C ASN A 392 11.72 14.59 1.89
N ALA A 393 12.12 14.50 3.15
CA ALA A 393 13.49 14.15 3.51
C ALA A 393 13.89 12.76 3.02
N PHE A 394 13.02 11.76 3.23
CA PHE A 394 13.17 10.41 2.70
C PHE A 394 13.28 10.42 1.16
N LYS A 395 12.31 11.06 0.50
CA LYS A 395 12.23 11.16 -0.96
C LYS A 395 13.49 11.78 -1.56
N ASN A 396 13.98 12.87 -0.99
CA ASN A 396 15.19 13.56 -1.48
C ASN A 396 16.44 12.69 -1.33
N ALA A 397 16.62 12.05 -0.18
CA ALA A 397 17.76 11.17 0.06
C ALA A 397 17.74 9.97 -0.89
N VAL A 398 16.62 9.24 -0.94
CA VAL A 398 16.48 8.04 -1.76
C VAL A 398 16.51 8.35 -3.26
N SER A 399 15.98 9.49 -3.71
CA SER A 399 16.04 9.91 -5.12
C SER A 399 17.47 10.09 -5.63
N THR A 400 18.42 10.43 -4.75
CA THR A 400 19.85 10.52 -5.10
C THR A 400 20.40 9.17 -5.55
N TRP A 401 20.02 8.09 -4.85
CA TRP A 401 20.37 6.74 -5.26
C TRP A 401 19.60 6.30 -6.51
N ILE A 402 18.28 6.51 -6.57
CA ILE A 402 17.47 6.09 -7.73
C ILE A 402 17.99 6.71 -9.03
N ALA A 403 18.40 7.98 -9.03
CA ALA A 403 18.98 8.63 -10.19
C ALA A 403 20.33 8.02 -10.62
N ALA A 404 21.11 7.49 -9.67
CA ALA A 404 22.38 6.80 -9.94
C ALA A 404 22.18 5.39 -10.52
N GLU A 405 20.96 4.83 -10.44
CA GLU A 405 20.60 3.54 -11.03
C GLU A 405 20.26 3.64 -12.53
N ASN A 406 20.33 4.82 -13.15
CA ASN A 406 20.02 5.01 -14.57
C ASN A 406 21.05 4.34 -15.49
#